data_AF-A0A2X2T2D5-F1
#
_entry.id   AF-A0A2X2T2D5-F1
#
_cell.length_a   1.000
_cell.length_b   1.000
_cell.length_c   1.000
_cell.angle_alpha   90.00
_cell.angle_beta   90.00
_cell.angle_gamma   90.00
#
_symmetry.space_group_name_H-M   'P 1'
#
loop_
_entity.id
_entity.type
_entity.pdbx_description
1 polymer ?
#
loop_
_entity_poly.entity_id
_entity_poly.type
_entity_poly.pdbx_seq_one_letter_code
_entity_poly.pdbx_strand_id
1 'polypeptide(L)' 'MPTATLGARDRILQTAHDLFYRDGIRATGIDRIIKEASVTKVTFYRHFPAKR' A
#
# COMPACT_ATOMS: atom_id res chain seq x y z
N MET A 1 22.73 -0.28 3.02
CA MET A 1 21.80 -0.45 4.15
C MET A 1 20.94 -1.66 3.85
N PRO A 2 20.87 -2.69 4.71
CA PRO A 2 19.95 -3.78 4.49
C PRO A 2 18.55 -3.18 4.65
N THR A 3 17.84 -2.95 3.55
CA THR A 3 16.41 -2.64 3.61
C THR A 3 15.79 -3.89 4.21
N ALA A 4 15.53 -3.85 5.53
CA ALA A 4 14.76 -4.86 6.22
C ALA A 4 13.61 -5.24 5.30
N THR A 5 13.44 -6.52 5.03
CA THR A 5 12.41 -7.04 4.15
C THR A 5 11.06 -6.74 4.79
N LEU A 6 10.60 -5.49 4.60
CA LEU A 6 9.40 -4.95 5.21
C LEU A 6 8.25 -5.87 4.81
N GLY A 7 7.49 -6.30 5.81
CA GLY A 7 6.34 -7.17 5.57
C GLY A 7 5.39 -6.54 4.56
N ALA A 8 4.55 -7.34 3.91
CA ALA A 8 3.61 -6.84 2.91
C ALA A 8 2.78 -5.64 3.44
N ARG A 9 2.41 -5.67 4.73
CA ARG A 9 1.73 -4.56 5.41
C ARG A 9 2.53 -3.26 5.42
N ASP A 10 3.81 -3.31 5.77
CA ASP A 10 4.63 -2.10 5.91
C ASP A 10 4.98 -1.51 4.54
N ARG A 11 5.19 -2.37 3.53
CA ARG A 11 5.32 -1.92 2.13
C ARG A 11 4.07 -1.17 1.68
N ILE A 12 2.87 -1.72 1.96
CA ILE A 12 1.60 -1.05 1.64
C ILE A 12 1.51 0.31 2.34
N LEU A 13 1.85 0.40 3.64
CA LEU A 13 1.79 1.65 4.40
C LEU A 13 2.76 2.71 3.87
N GLN A 14 4.01 2.33 3.61
CA GLN A 14 5.03 3.23 3.06
C GLN A 14 4.59 3.77 1.70
N THR A 15 4.18 2.89 0.80
CA THR A 15 3.70 3.26 -0.53
C THR A 15 2.44 4.13 -0.47
N ALA A 16 1.48 3.80 0.40
CA ALA A 16 0.28 4.60 0.58
C ALA A 16 0.62 6.00 1.09
N HIS A 17 1.51 6.10 2.07
CA HIS A 17 1.99 7.37 2.61
C HIS A 17 2.61 8.24 1.51
N ASP A 18 3.53 7.68 0.72
CA ASP A 18 4.23 8.41 -0.34
C ASP A 18 3.27 8.86 -1.46
N LEU A 19 2.34 8.00 -1.87
CA LEU A 19 1.34 8.34 -2.88
C LEU A 19 0.35 9.39 -2.36
N PHE A 20 -0.10 9.28 -1.11
CA PHE A 20 -0.97 10.28 -0.50
C PHE A 20 -0.27 11.63 -0.37
N TYR A 21 1.02 11.64 -0.04
CA TYR A 21 1.79 12.87 0.08
C TYR A 21 2.03 13.53 -1.28
N ARG A 22 2.32 12.74 -2.32
CA ARG A 22 2.63 13.26 -3.65
C ARG A 22 1.40 13.63 -4.48
N ASP A 23 0.42 12.72 -4.53
CA ASP A 23 -0.70 12.80 -5.47
C ASP A 23 -2.01 13.19 -4.76
N GLY A 24 -2.05 13.14 -3.42
CA GLY A 24 -3.23 13.42 -2.61
C GLY A 24 -4.18 12.23 -2.50
N ILE A 25 -5.01 12.22 -1.44
CA ILE A 25 -5.91 11.10 -1.10
C ILE A 25 -6.95 10.86 -2.20
N ARG A 26 -7.43 11.91 -2.86
CA ARG A 26 -8.47 11.80 -3.90
C ARG A 26 -7.95 11.22 -5.22
N ALA A 27 -6.67 11.42 -5.55
CA ALA A 27 -6.07 10.88 -6.77
C ALA A 27 -5.47 9.48 -6.56
N THR A 28 -5.26 9.07 -5.31
CA THR A 28 -4.62 7.80 -4.95
C THR A 28 -5.65 6.72 -4.63
N GLY A 29 -5.95 5.87 -5.61
CA GLY A 29 -6.81 4.70 -5.42
C GLY A 29 -6.07 3.48 -4.83
N ILE A 30 -6.84 2.56 -4.23
CA ILE A 30 -6.33 1.29 -3.68
C ILE A 30 -5.57 0.48 -4.74
N ASP A 31 -6.06 0.43 -5.98
CA ASP A 31 -5.38 -0.26 -7.08
C ASP A 31 -3.95 0.26 -7.34
N ARG A 32 -3.73 1.57 -7.17
CA ARG A 32 -2.41 2.18 -7.37
C ARG A 32 -1.45 1.81 -6.25
N ILE A 33 -1.92 1.82 -5.00
CA ILE A 33 -1.14 1.37 -3.85
C ILE A 33 -0.75 -0.10 -4.01
N ILE A 34 -1.67 -0.96 -4.45
CA ILE A 34 -1.43 -2.38 -4.67
C ILE A 34 -0.36 -2.61 -5.76
N LYS A 35 -0.48 -1.89 -6.87
CA LYS A 35 0.46 -1.95 -7.99
C LYS A 35 1.87 -1.51 -7.54
N GLU A 36 1.96 -0.39 -6.83
CA GLU A 36 3.23 0.21 -6.46
C GLU A 36 3.91 -0.52 -5.28
N ALA A 37 3.14 -1.03 -4.32
CA ALA A 37 3.65 -1.82 -3.19
C ALA A 37 4.02 -3.26 -3.60
N SER A 38 3.79 -3.66 -4.85
CA SER A 38 4.00 -5.02 -5.36
C SER A 38 3.36 -6.08 -4.46
N VAL A 39 2.07 -5.87 -4.16
CA VAL A 39 1.22 -6.80 -3.43
C VAL A 39 0.03 -7.20 -4.29
N THR A 40 -0.61 -8.33 -3.97
CA THR A 40 -1.86 -8.71 -4.65
C THR A 40 -3.06 -8.09 -3.95
N LYS A 41 -4.20 -7.95 -4.66
CA LYS A 41 -5.49 -7.56 -4.04
C LYS A 41 -5.85 -8.46 -2.86
N VAL A 42 -5.63 -9.77 -3.00
CA VAL A 42 -5.91 -10.74 -1.93
C VAL A 42 -5.04 -10.47 -0.70
N THR A 43 -3.74 -10.27 -0.89
CA THR A 43 -2.82 -9.92 0.20
C THR A 43 -3.20 -8.60 0.86
N PHE A 44 -3.55 -7.59 0.05
CA PHE A 44 -3.99 -6.29 0.54
C PHE A 44 -5.25 -6.42 1.41
N TYR A 45 -6.32 -7.02 0.88
CA TYR A 45 -7.58 -7.19 1.62
C TYR A 45 -7.45 -8.14 2.83
N ARG A 46 -6.44 -9.03 2.84
CA ARG A 46 -6.11 -9.86 4.02
C ARG A 46 -5.53 -9.03 5.17
N HIS A 47 -4.73 -8.00 4.85
CA HIS A 47 -4.11 -7.12 5.86
C HIS A 47 -4.95 -5.90 6.20
N PHE A 48 -5.69 -5.39 5.23
CA PHE A 48 -6.58 -4.24 5.31
C PHE A 48 -7.97 -4.67 4.84
N PRO A 49 -8.72 -5.41 5.68
CA PRO A 49 -10.09 -5.73 5.36
C PRO A 49 -10.85 -4.41 5.18
N ALA A 50 -11.40 -4.18 3.98
CA ALA A 50 -12.29 -3.05 3.75
C ALA A 50 -13.48 -3.24 4.69
N LYS A 51 -13.56 -2.41 5.73
CA LYS A 51 -14.63 -2.51 6.70
C LYS A 51 -15.94 -2.06 6.05
N ARG A 52 -17.01 -2.73 6.47
CA ARG A 52 -18.40 -2.30 6.32
C ARG A 52 -18.63 -0.91 6.90
#